data_AF-A0A6B2LBM0-F1
#
_entry.id   AF-A0A6B2LBM0-F1
#
_cell.length_a   1.000
_cell.length_b   1.000
_cell.length_c   1.000
_cell.angle_alpha   90.00
_cell.angle_beta   90.00
_cell.angle_gamma   90.00
#
_symmetry.space_group_name_H-M   'P 1'
#
loop_
_entity.id
_entity.type
_entity.pdbx_description
1 polymer ?
#
loop_
_entity_poly.entity_id
_entity_poly.type
_entity_poly.pdbx_seq_one_letter_code
_entity_poly.pdbx_strand_id
1 'polypeptide(L)'
;MHVPDLKELKEVLAGGLAGHFKEVLVEVADCPDLKSPPFSLACSGFGGKTGLVDIGGVYNVEFVANHNKFHWDLTDITNVTNLPFFIGAGATKPAISQIKDNSEFMPNVDVSTKSWLSHEAYVNTAGECCKAPYSSPEFSTLCNLFGSEGLPQGAVLHINVKTRTGSTNFVTAIRQILEKHYPTQVGLGGVFIIKKGTIKSHVMPGFPSCDVFGKDIPWLKFYQVEAPVTCYSVLMNRDLHNDEARLEHTHFVSERNDAGHYHYDVTPDTVEYDAYYALAQHFYRLDKAKKPAL
;
A
#
# COMPACT_ATOMS: atom_id res chain seq x y z
N MET A 1 9.53 -13.37 9.45
CA MET A 1 8.08 -13.35 9.76
C MET A 1 7.55 -14.77 9.78
N HIS A 2 6.39 -15.02 10.39
CA HIS A 2 5.70 -16.30 10.24
C HIS A 2 4.97 -16.33 8.89
N VAL A 3 5.19 -17.41 8.14
CA VAL A 3 4.50 -17.72 6.89
C VAL A 3 3.57 -18.91 7.18
N PRO A 4 2.29 -18.67 7.52
CA PRO A 4 1.34 -19.75 7.77
C PRO A 4 1.06 -20.55 6.49
N ASP A 5 0.53 -21.76 6.66
CA ASP A 5 0.03 -22.54 5.54
C ASP A 5 -1.11 -21.79 4.83
N LEU A 6 -1.08 -21.74 3.50
CA LEU A 6 -2.06 -20.97 2.73
C LEU A 6 -3.48 -21.54 2.86
N LYS A 7 -3.65 -22.86 3.05
CA LYS A 7 -4.98 -23.45 3.25
C LYS A 7 -5.53 -23.09 4.61
N GLU A 8 -4.70 -23.13 5.66
CA GLU A 8 -5.09 -22.63 6.98
C GLU A 8 -5.49 -21.14 6.92
N LEU A 9 -4.63 -20.31 6.33
CA LEU A 9 -4.84 -18.87 6.23
C LEU A 9 -6.12 -18.53 5.45
N LYS A 10 -6.39 -19.27 4.37
CA LYS A 10 -7.64 -19.17 3.61
C LYS A 10 -8.86 -19.39 4.52
N GLU A 11 -8.89 -20.46 5.32
CA GLU A 11 -10.03 -20.74 6.22
C GLU A 11 -10.17 -19.66 7.31
N VAL A 12 -9.05 -19.19 7.88
CA VAL A 12 -9.02 -18.10 8.88
C VAL A 12 -9.63 -16.82 8.31
N LEU A 13 -9.22 -16.42 7.11
CA LEU A 13 -9.72 -15.22 6.45
C LEU A 13 -11.17 -15.38 6.00
N ALA A 14 -11.57 -16.54 5.46
CA ALA A 14 -12.95 -16.80 5.05
C ALA A 14 -13.91 -16.65 6.24
N GLY A 15 -13.60 -17.32 7.36
CA GLY A 15 -14.42 -17.25 8.57
C GLY A 15 -14.43 -15.86 9.19
N GLY A 16 -13.29 -15.17 9.23
CA GLY A 16 -13.20 -13.82 9.77
C GLY A 16 -13.94 -12.78 8.94
N LEU A 17 -13.74 -12.77 7.62
CA LEU A 17 -14.34 -11.79 6.71
C LEU A 17 -15.86 -11.94 6.62
N ALA A 18 -16.43 -13.13 6.88
CA ALA A 18 -17.88 -13.33 6.97
C ALA A 18 -18.54 -12.51 8.09
N GLY A 19 -17.76 -12.05 9.09
CA GLY A 19 -18.23 -11.09 10.11
C GLY A 19 -18.21 -9.63 9.65
N HIS A 20 -17.62 -9.32 8.49
CA HIS A 20 -17.42 -7.97 7.99
C HIS A 20 -18.12 -7.72 6.64
N PHE A 21 -18.39 -8.76 5.86
CA PHE A 21 -18.98 -8.69 4.53
C PHE A 21 -20.07 -9.75 4.36
N LYS A 22 -21.09 -9.42 3.56
CA LYS A 22 -22.22 -10.33 3.29
C LYS A 22 -21.83 -11.48 2.36
N GLU A 23 -21.08 -11.18 1.31
CA GLU A 23 -20.57 -12.16 0.37
C GLU A 23 -19.06 -12.25 0.52
N VAL A 24 -18.54 -13.46 0.73
CA VAL A 24 -17.11 -13.72 0.95
C VAL A 24 -16.69 -14.95 0.18
N LEU A 25 -15.64 -14.78 -0.63
CA LEU A 25 -14.86 -15.84 -1.24
C LEU A 25 -13.40 -15.62 -0.84
N VAL A 26 -12.79 -16.64 -0.27
CA VAL A 26 -11.34 -16.71 -0.06
C VAL A 26 -10.85 -18.04 -0.59
N GLU A 27 -9.87 -18.00 -1.47
CA GLU A 27 -9.28 -19.19 -2.07
C GLU A 27 -7.77 -19.07 -2.24
N VAL A 28 -7.12 -20.23 -2.31
CA VAL A 28 -5.73 -20.32 -2.73
C VAL A 28 -5.75 -20.55 -4.24
N ALA A 29 -5.22 -19.61 -4.99
CA ALA A 29 -5.22 -19.64 -6.45
C ALA A 29 -3.80 -19.48 -6.99
N ASP A 30 -3.59 -19.90 -8.23
CA ASP A 30 -2.39 -19.50 -8.96
C ASP A 30 -2.43 -17.98 -9.19
N CYS A 31 -1.27 -17.33 -9.09
CA CYS A 31 -1.16 -15.90 -9.36
C CYS A 31 -1.60 -15.61 -10.81
N PRO A 32 -2.58 -14.72 -11.03
CA PRO A 32 -2.94 -14.31 -12.39
C PRO A 32 -1.80 -13.50 -13.00
N ASP A 33 -1.83 -13.28 -14.32
CA ASP A 33 -0.91 -12.35 -14.97
C ASP A 33 -1.21 -10.92 -14.52
N LEU A 34 -0.31 -10.38 -13.69
CA LEU A 34 -0.45 -9.05 -13.13
C LEU A 34 -0.02 -7.92 -14.09
N LYS A 35 0.61 -8.23 -15.23
CA LYS A 35 0.92 -7.22 -16.26
C LYS A 35 -0.31 -6.80 -17.05
N SER A 36 -1.25 -7.72 -17.20
CA SER A 36 -2.47 -7.47 -17.93
C SER A 36 -3.43 -6.59 -17.11
N PRO A 37 -4.34 -5.85 -17.79
CA PRO A 37 -5.47 -5.25 -17.10
C PRO A 37 -6.22 -6.31 -16.29
N PRO A 38 -6.76 -5.97 -15.11
CA PRO A 38 -6.90 -4.60 -14.59
C PRO A 38 -5.73 -4.09 -13.69
N PHE A 39 -4.67 -4.88 -13.49
CA PHE A 39 -3.62 -4.51 -12.53
C PHE A 39 -2.48 -3.72 -13.15
N SER A 40 -2.07 -4.07 -14.38
CA SER A 40 -1.02 -3.37 -15.13
C SER A 40 0.27 -3.13 -14.33
N LEU A 41 0.71 -4.15 -13.60
CA LEU A 41 1.93 -4.12 -12.81
C LEU A 41 3.18 -4.28 -13.67
N ALA A 42 4.32 -3.85 -13.13
CA ALA A 42 5.63 -4.01 -13.77
C ALA A 42 6.08 -5.48 -13.84
N CYS A 43 5.55 -6.35 -12.96
CA CYS A 43 5.82 -7.79 -12.95
C CYS A 43 4.61 -8.62 -13.38
N SER A 44 4.85 -9.90 -13.71
CA SER A 44 3.80 -10.86 -14.07
C SER A 44 3.14 -11.54 -12.86
N GLY A 45 3.78 -11.54 -11.69
CA GLY A 45 3.25 -12.24 -10.52
C GLY A 45 4.04 -11.95 -9.24
N PHE A 46 3.57 -12.50 -8.12
CA PHE A 46 4.20 -12.34 -6.80
C PHE A 46 5.12 -13.48 -6.39
N GLY A 47 5.47 -14.37 -7.32
CA GLY A 47 6.30 -15.55 -7.05
C GLY A 47 7.73 -15.25 -6.62
N GLY A 48 8.37 -16.28 -6.07
CA GLY A 48 9.76 -16.25 -5.61
C GLY A 48 9.90 -15.74 -4.18
N LYS A 49 11.03 -15.10 -3.88
CA LYS A 49 11.27 -14.45 -2.58
C LYS A 49 10.30 -13.28 -2.40
N THR A 50 9.70 -13.14 -1.22
CA THR A 50 8.79 -12.04 -0.89
C THR A 50 9.17 -11.31 0.41
N GLY A 51 8.85 -10.03 0.50
CA GLY A 51 9.09 -9.26 1.71
C GLY A 51 8.28 -7.97 1.81
N LEU A 52 8.07 -7.54 3.04
CA LEU A 52 7.63 -6.18 3.35
C LEU A 52 8.87 -5.32 3.63
N VAL A 53 8.90 -4.10 3.08
CA VAL A 53 9.97 -3.13 3.29
C VAL A 53 9.36 -1.84 3.82
N ASP A 54 9.77 -1.42 5.01
CA ASP A 54 9.33 -0.19 5.67
C ASP A 54 10.52 0.78 5.79
N ILE A 55 10.54 1.77 4.91
CA ILE A 55 11.60 2.76 4.77
C ILE A 55 11.16 4.09 5.38
N GLY A 56 12.01 4.71 6.21
CA GLY A 56 11.74 6.05 6.74
C GLY A 56 10.62 6.02 7.77
N GLY A 57 9.66 6.93 7.66
CA GLY A 57 8.47 6.94 8.52
C GLY A 57 7.79 8.31 8.61
N VAL A 58 6.62 8.33 9.24
CA VAL A 58 5.74 9.51 9.29
C VAL A 58 6.42 10.73 9.92
N TYR A 59 7.36 10.55 10.86
CA TYR A 59 8.15 11.66 11.43
C TYR A 59 8.97 12.45 10.39
N ASN A 60 9.25 11.88 9.22
CA ASN A 60 9.91 12.63 8.16
C ASN A 60 8.95 13.59 7.43
N VAL A 61 7.63 13.39 7.58
CA VAL A 61 6.56 14.28 7.10
C VAL A 61 6.08 15.21 8.21
N GLU A 62 5.97 14.71 9.44
CA GLU A 62 5.43 15.47 10.58
C GLU A 62 6.30 16.66 10.98
N PHE A 63 7.63 16.55 10.84
CA PHE A 63 8.57 17.58 11.27
C PHE A 63 9.13 18.38 10.09
N VAL A 64 8.98 19.70 10.13
CA VAL A 64 9.45 20.62 9.07
C VAL A 64 10.93 20.46 8.78
N ALA A 65 11.72 20.21 9.82
CA ALA A 65 13.16 19.99 9.69
C ALA A 65 13.54 18.78 8.81
N ASN A 66 12.60 17.87 8.52
CA ASN A 66 12.85 16.63 7.79
C ASN A 66 12.38 16.63 6.33
N HIS A 67 11.52 17.57 5.91
CA HIS A 67 10.77 17.53 4.63
C HIS A 67 11.61 17.32 3.37
N ASN A 68 12.88 17.73 3.37
CA ASN A 68 13.79 17.54 2.22
C ASN A 68 15.07 16.76 2.57
N LYS A 69 15.13 16.18 3.77
CA LYS A 69 16.36 15.57 4.30
C LYS A 69 16.55 14.13 3.85
N PHE A 70 15.46 13.37 3.74
CA PHE A 70 15.51 11.93 3.54
C PHE A 70 14.94 11.53 2.19
N HIS A 71 15.79 10.92 1.36
CA HIS A 71 15.47 10.42 0.04
C HIS A 71 16.21 9.12 -0.21
N TRP A 72 15.58 8.22 -0.96
CA TRP A 72 16.11 6.90 -1.28
C TRP A 72 15.77 6.54 -2.72
N ASP A 73 16.44 5.50 -3.21
CA ASP A 73 16.26 4.95 -4.56
C ASP A 73 15.94 3.46 -4.44
N LEU A 74 14.91 3.00 -5.16
CA LEU A 74 14.50 1.58 -5.15
C LEU A 74 15.60 0.63 -5.65
N THR A 75 16.57 1.09 -6.44
CA THR A 75 17.74 0.30 -6.84
C THR A 75 18.63 -0.05 -5.65
N ASP A 76 18.84 0.88 -4.72
CA ASP A 76 19.56 0.63 -3.48
C ASP A 76 18.77 -0.31 -2.56
N ILE A 77 17.45 -0.15 -2.52
CA ILE A 77 16.57 -1.06 -1.78
C ILE A 77 16.65 -2.48 -2.35
N THR A 78 16.70 -2.66 -3.67
CA THR A 78 16.95 -3.96 -4.31
C THR A 78 18.29 -4.54 -3.89
N ASN A 79 19.37 -3.75 -3.82
CA ASN A 79 20.70 -4.24 -3.41
C ASN A 79 20.72 -4.75 -1.97
N VAL A 80 19.92 -4.16 -1.07
CA VAL A 80 19.83 -4.57 0.34
C VAL A 80 18.91 -5.77 0.53
N THR A 81 17.79 -5.80 -0.20
CA THR A 81 16.71 -6.78 0.03
C THR A 81 16.77 -7.99 -0.91
N ASN A 82 17.49 -7.90 -2.03
CA ASN A 82 17.42 -8.82 -3.17
C ASN A 82 15.99 -8.98 -3.71
N LEU A 83 15.18 -7.92 -3.66
CA LEU A 83 13.84 -7.87 -4.25
C LEU A 83 13.85 -6.88 -5.44
N PRO A 84 13.60 -7.33 -6.68
CA PRO A 84 13.60 -6.46 -7.85
C PRO A 84 12.27 -5.75 -8.10
N PHE A 85 11.14 -6.36 -7.76
CA PHE A 85 9.81 -5.80 -7.98
C PHE A 85 9.26 -5.18 -6.70
N PHE A 86 8.58 -4.04 -6.81
CA PHE A 86 7.93 -3.34 -5.70
C PHE A 86 6.58 -2.72 -6.08
N ILE A 87 5.61 -2.88 -5.17
CA ILE A 87 4.37 -2.10 -5.10
C ILE A 87 4.12 -1.64 -3.68
N GLY A 88 3.31 -0.59 -3.49
CA GLY A 88 2.98 -0.11 -2.14
C GLY A 88 2.54 1.34 -2.09
N ALA A 89 2.96 2.04 -1.03
CA ALA A 89 2.53 3.38 -0.69
C ALA A 89 3.67 4.21 -0.07
N GLY A 90 3.89 5.43 -0.53
CA GLY A 90 4.93 6.32 0.00
C GLY A 90 4.74 7.77 -0.40
N ALA A 91 5.79 8.58 -0.27
CA ALA A 91 5.81 9.95 -0.80
C ALA A 91 6.87 10.09 -1.89
N THR A 92 6.59 10.91 -2.91
CA THR A 92 7.52 11.12 -4.02
C THR A 92 8.74 11.94 -3.58
N LYS A 93 9.76 12.01 -4.43
CA LYS A 93 10.85 12.98 -4.23
C LYS A 93 10.39 14.35 -4.74
N PRO A 94 10.38 15.42 -3.91
CA PRO A 94 9.87 16.73 -4.30
C PRO A 94 10.49 17.25 -5.59
N ALA A 95 11.82 17.16 -5.74
CA ALA A 95 12.53 17.64 -6.93
C ALA A 95 12.07 16.97 -8.26
N ILE A 96 11.50 15.76 -8.19
CA ILE A 96 11.04 14.98 -9.35
C ILE A 96 9.54 15.17 -9.58
N SER A 97 8.76 15.26 -8.50
CA SER A 97 7.31 15.44 -8.54
C SER A 97 6.84 16.52 -9.53
N GLN A 98 5.61 16.38 -10.00
CA GLN A 98 4.95 17.32 -10.92
C GLN A 98 4.83 18.72 -10.33
N ILE A 99 4.64 18.83 -9.01
CA ILE A 99 4.43 20.12 -8.33
C ILE A 99 5.69 20.67 -7.64
N LYS A 100 6.83 19.97 -7.75
CA LYS A 100 8.09 20.32 -7.07
C LYS A 100 7.97 20.42 -5.55
N ASP A 101 7.09 19.59 -4.98
CA ASP A 101 6.75 19.56 -3.56
C ASP A 101 6.26 18.14 -3.18
N ASN A 102 5.80 17.94 -1.95
CA ASN A 102 5.27 16.68 -1.47
C ASN A 102 4.08 16.19 -2.30
N SER A 103 4.08 14.91 -2.64
CA SER A 103 2.96 14.23 -3.30
C SER A 103 2.92 12.75 -2.91
N GLU A 104 1.75 12.13 -3.02
CA GLU A 104 1.59 10.70 -2.77
C GLU A 104 2.28 9.89 -3.85
N PHE A 105 2.97 8.82 -3.48
CA PHE A 105 3.66 7.91 -4.38
C PHE A 105 2.96 6.55 -4.42
N MET A 106 2.63 6.09 -5.62
CA MET A 106 2.09 4.76 -5.90
C MET A 106 3.16 3.96 -6.65
N PRO A 107 4.15 3.37 -5.95
CA PRO A 107 5.20 2.58 -6.57
C PRO A 107 4.61 1.39 -7.33
N ASN A 108 5.04 1.23 -8.57
CA ASN A 108 4.82 0.06 -9.41
C ASN A 108 6.05 -0.12 -10.29
N VAL A 109 7.01 -0.87 -9.77
CA VAL A 109 8.40 -0.84 -10.25
C VAL A 109 8.96 -2.24 -10.37
N ASP A 110 9.70 -2.50 -11.45
CA ASP A 110 10.62 -3.62 -11.55
C ASP A 110 12.02 -3.10 -11.92
N VAL A 111 12.91 -3.09 -10.93
CA VAL A 111 14.29 -2.62 -11.05
C VAL A 111 15.08 -3.47 -12.03
N SER A 112 14.82 -4.79 -12.09
CA SER A 112 15.57 -5.71 -12.93
C SER A 112 15.33 -5.46 -14.42
N THR A 113 14.11 -5.07 -14.78
CA THR A 113 13.72 -4.73 -16.15
C THR A 113 13.72 -3.23 -16.43
N LYS A 114 14.06 -2.40 -15.43
CA LYS A 114 13.99 -0.93 -15.48
C LYS A 114 12.61 -0.42 -15.87
N SER A 115 11.58 -1.09 -15.37
CA SER A 115 10.18 -0.74 -15.59
C SER A 115 9.70 0.18 -14.46
N TRP A 116 9.43 1.45 -14.78
CA TRP A 116 9.00 2.48 -13.82
C TRP A 116 7.58 2.93 -14.15
N LEU A 117 6.59 2.13 -13.71
CA LEU A 117 5.16 2.33 -14.00
C LEU A 117 4.41 3.02 -12.85
N SER A 118 5.15 3.62 -11.92
CA SER A 118 4.59 4.31 -10.77
C SER A 118 3.78 5.53 -11.18
N HIS A 119 2.91 5.95 -10.27
CA HIS A 119 2.17 7.20 -10.38
C HIS A 119 2.44 8.06 -9.15
N GLU A 120 2.11 9.34 -9.28
CA GLU A 120 1.96 10.26 -8.16
C GLU A 120 0.56 10.85 -8.09
N ALA A 121 0.13 11.25 -6.89
CA ALA A 121 -1.07 12.06 -6.68
C ALA A 121 -0.72 13.35 -5.94
N TYR A 122 -1.18 14.48 -6.46
CA TYR A 122 -0.95 15.80 -5.90
C TYR A 122 -2.23 16.64 -5.90
N VAL A 123 -2.22 17.72 -5.12
CA VAL A 123 -3.32 18.69 -5.06
C VAL A 123 -2.98 19.87 -5.94
N ASN A 124 -3.83 20.20 -6.91
CA ASN A 124 -3.62 21.38 -7.77
C ASN A 124 -4.01 22.69 -7.05
N THR A 125 -3.80 23.83 -7.71
CA THR A 125 -4.11 25.16 -7.13
C THR A 125 -5.59 25.38 -6.86
N ALA A 126 -6.49 24.63 -7.50
CA ALA A 126 -7.94 24.65 -7.24
C ALA A 126 -8.35 23.73 -6.07
N GLY A 127 -7.41 22.96 -5.50
CA GLY A 127 -7.68 22.00 -4.44
C GLY A 127 -8.15 20.63 -4.92
N GLU A 128 -8.06 20.36 -6.22
CA GLU A 128 -8.51 19.09 -6.83
C GLU A 128 -7.40 18.04 -6.79
N CYS A 129 -7.79 16.78 -6.64
CA CYS A 129 -6.89 15.64 -6.79
C CYS A 129 -6.45 15.52 -8.26
N CYS A 130 -5.14 15.39 -8.47
CA CYS A 130 -4.53 15.18 -9.77
C CYS A 130 -3.58 13.97 -9.72
N LYS A 131 -3.58 13.17 -10.78
CA LYS A 131 -2.68 12.03 -10.95
C LYS A 131 -1.72 12.29 -12.12
N ALA A 132 -0.46 11.94 -11.95
CA ALA A 132 0.53 11.97 -13.04
C ALA A 132 1.40 10.69 -13.04
N PRO A 133 1.95 10.28 -14.20
CA PRO A 133 3.00 9.27 -14.24
C PRO A 133 4.23 9.73 -13.45
N TYR A 134 4.86 8.82 -12.70
CA TYR A 134 6.09 9.07 -11.97
C TYR A 134 7.16 8.04 -12.39
N SER A 135 7.93 8.38 -13.42
CA SER A 135 8.91 7.48 -14.03
C SER A 135 10.30 7.60 -13.37
N SER A 136 10.36 7.42 -12.04
CA SER A 136 11.61 7.39 -11.27
C SER A 136 11.57 6.35 -10.15
N PRO A 137 12.70 5.70 -9.82
CA PRO A 137 12.84 4.87 -8.63
C PRO A 137 13.00 5.66 -7.33
N GLU A 138 13.20 6.98 -7.41
CA GLU A 138 13.52 7.80 -6.23
C GLU A 138 12.26 8.23 -5.49
N PHE A 139 12.31 8.21 -4.16
CA PHE A 139 11.21 8.60 -3.27
C PHE A 139 11.75 9.32 -2.03
N SER A 140 10.87 9.89 -1.20
CA SER A 140 11.26 10.64 -0.01
C SER A 140 10.38 10.37 1.21
N THR A 141 10.84 10.81 2.38
CA THR A 141 10.19 10.75 3.71
C THR A 141 9.85 9.35 4.23
N LEU A 142 9.02 8.59 3.53
CA LEU A 142 8.59 7.24 3.88
C LEU A 142 8.18 6.45 2.65
N CYS A 143 8.32 5.13 2.73
CA CYS A 143 7.71 4.22 1.78
C CYS A 143 7.49 2.84 2.41
N ASN A 144 6.30 2.29 2.21
CA ASN A 144 5.91 0.97 2.69
C ASN A 144 5.60 0.09 1.47
N LEU A 145 6.43 -0.92 1.25
CA LEU A 145 6.47 -1.71 0.03
C LEU A 145 6.22 -3.18 0.32
N PHE A 146 5.50 -3.83 -0.60
CA PHE A 146 5.62 -5.24 -0.85
C PHE A 146 6.58 -5.44 -2.00
N GLY A 147 7.58 -6.30 -1.81
CA GLY A 147 8.51 -6.68 -2.87
C GLY A 147 8.55 -8.17 -3.12
N SER A 148 8.83 -8.54 -4.36
CA SER A 148 9.04 -9.93 -4.78
C SER A 148 10.08 -10.08 -5.89
N GLU A 149 10.45 -11.32 -6.23
CA GLU A 149 11.22 -11.63 -7.45
C GLU A 149 10.39 -11.47 -8.75
N GLY A 150 9.08 -11.23 -8.64
CA GLY A 150 8.22 -10.94 -9.78
C GLY A 150 7.86 -12.16 -10.64
N LEU A 151 8.14 -13.38 -10.16
CA LEU A 151 7.94 -14.60 -10.94
C LEU A 151 6.44 -14.88 -11.16
N PRO A 152 6.03 -15.35 -12.35
CA PRO A 152 4.62 -15.60 -12.66
C PRO A 152 4.03 -16.80 -11.89
N GLN A 153 4.87 -17.76 -11.48
CA GLN A 153 4.41 -18.92 -10.70
C GLN A 153 4.39 -18.60 -9.21
N GLY A 154 3.28 -18.92 -8.54
CA GLY A 154 3.16 -18.83 -7.10
C GLY A 154 1.71 -18.87 -6.65
N ALA A 155 1.45 -19.61 -5.57
CA ALA A 155 0.13 -19.61 -4.95
C ALA A 155 -0.07 -18.29 -4.19
N VAL A 156 -1.22 -17.67 -4.40
CA VAL A 156 -1.64 -16.42 -3.75
C VAL A 156 -3.01 -16.63 -3.09
N LEU A 157 -3.34 -15.73 -2.18
CA LEU A 157 -4.70 -15.63 -1.66
C LEU A 157 -5.52 -14.76 -2.59
N HIS A 158 -6.54 -15.34 -3.20
CA HIS A 158 -7.58 -14.59 -3.88
C HIS A 158 -8.72 -14.34 -2.89
N ILE A 159 -9.08 -13.07 -2.72
CA ILE A 159 -10.15 -12.63 -1.81
C ILE A 159 -11.13 -11.78 -2.62
N ASN A 160 -12.37 -12.25 -2.75
CA ASN A 160 -13.47 -11.46 -3.30
C ASN A 160 -14.53 -11.27 -2.21
N VAL A 161 -14.83 -10.01 -1.87
CA VAL A 161 -15.83 -9.70 -0.84
C VAL A 161 -16.76 -8.59 -1.31
N LYS A 162 -18.04 -8.67 -0.93
CA LYS A 162 -19.07 -7.68 -1.32
C LYS A 162 -19.96 -7.32 -0.16
N THR A 163 -20.50 -6.11 -0.22
CA THR A 163 -21.45 -5.55 0.76
C THR A 163 -20.85 -5.59 2.16
N ARG A 164 -20.18 -4.51 2.57
CA ARG A 164 -19.60 -4.40 3.90
C ARG A 164 -20.72 -4.25 4.93
N THR A 165 -20.80 -5.18 5.87
CA THR A 165 -21.79 -5.20 6.97
C THR A 165 -21.18 -4.73 8.29
N GLY A 166 -19.85 -4.81 8.43
CA GLY A 166 -19.12 -4.35 9.61
C GLY A 166 -18.64 -2.90 9.52
N SER A 167 -18.14 -2.34 10.62
CA SER A 167 -17.59 -0.97 10.66
C SER A 167 -16.13 -0.86 10.21
N THR A 168 -15.43 -2.00 10.08
CA THR A 168 -14.00 -2.05 9.75
C THR A 168 -13.80 -2.08 8.24
N ASN A 169 -12.85 -1.28 7.72
CA ASN A 169 -12.50 -1.31 6.31
C ASN A 169 -11.85 -2.65 5.89
N PHE A 170 -11.72 -2.88 4.58
CA PHE A 170 -11.24 -4.15 4.03
C PHE A 170 -9.84 -4.56 4.54
N VAL A 171 -8.87 -3.65 4.48
CA VAL A 171 -7.47 -3.91 4.86
C VAL A 171 -7.35 -4.13 6.37
N THR A 172 -8.00 -3.28 7.16
CA THR A 172 -8.03 -3.39 8.63
C THR A 172 -8.76 -4.65 9.08
N ALA A 173 -9.81 -5.09 8.38
CA ALA A 173 -10.50 -6.34 8.70
C ALA A 173 -9.55 -7.53 8.54
N ILE A 174 -8.82 -7.62 7.42
CA ILE A 174 -7.79 -8.64 7.21
C ILE A 174 -6.77 -8.59 8.35
N ARG A 175 -6.20 -7.41 8.64
CA ARG A 175 -5.19 -7.26 9.69
C ARG A 175 -5.70 -7.74 11.05
N GLN A 176 -6.89 -7.32 11.47
CA GLN A 176 -7.47 -7.68 12.77
C GLN A 176 -7.77 -9.18 12.88
N ILE A 177 -8.21 -9.82 11.79
CA ILE A 177 -8.41 -11.28 11.74
C ILE A 177 -7.08 -12.00 11.98
N LEU A 178 -6.02 -11.58 11.28
CA LEU A 178 -4.68 -12.14 11.45
C LEU A 178 -4.11 -11.88 12.85
N GLU A 179 -4.35 -10.70 13.40
CA GLU A 179 -3.89 -10.33 14.74
C GLU A 179 -4.56 -11.21 15.80
N LYS A 180 -5.86 -11.47 15.66
CA LYS A 180 -6.62 -12.32 16.59
C LYS A 180 -6.19 -13.78 16.54
N HIS A 181 -5.87 -14.30 15.35
CA HIS A 181 -5.56 -15.72 15.16
C HIS A 181 -4.08 -16.05 15.39
N TYR A 182 -3.16 -15.23 14.88
CA TYR A 182 -1.72 -15.50 14.95
C TYR A 182 -1.05 -14.67 16.06
N PRO A 183 -0.42 -15.31 17.08
CA PRO A 183 0.38 -14.58 18.07
C PRO A 183 1.71 -14.07 17.48
N THR A 184 2.14 -14.66 16.37
CA THR A 184 3.33 -14.29 15.60
C THR A 184 3.05 -13.17 14.60
N GLN A 185 4.10 -12.51 14.13
CA GLN A 185 4.02 -11.51 13.07
C GLN A 185 3.83 -12.16 11.69
N VAL A 186 2.73 -11.82 11.03
CA VAL A 186 2.34 -12.24 9.68
C VAL A 186 2.16 -10.99 8.82
N GLY A 187 2.83 -10.95 7.68
CA GLY A 187 2.76 -9.85 6.72
C GLY A 187 2.14 -10.30 5.40
N LEU A 188 1.27 -9.46 4.85
CA LEU A 188 0.68 -9.62 3.53
C LEU A 188 0.97 -8.39 2.68
N GLY A 189 1.20 -8.61 1.39
CA GLY A 189 1.28 -7.54 0.42
C GLY A 189 0.76 -8.00 -0.93
N GLY A 190 0.28 -7.06 -1.72
CA GLY A 190 -0.35 -7.40 -2.99
C GLY A 190 -1.19 -6.27 -3.56
N VAL A 191 -2.13 -6.65 -4.41
CA VAL A 191 -3.00 -5.73 -5.14
C VAL A 191 -4.45 -6.08 -4.89
N PHE A 192 -5.31 -5.08 -4.83
CA PHE A 192 -6.75 -5.30 -4.91
C PHE A 192 -7.43 -4.24 -5.74
N ILE A 193 -8.56 -4.58 -6.33
CA ILE A 193 -9.41 -3.66 -7.05
C ILE A 193 -10.71 -3.49 -6.30
N ILE A 194 -11.12 -2.23 -6.18
CA ILE A 194 -12.47 -1.89 -5.77
C ILE A 194 -13.26 -1.79 -7.05
N LYS A 195 -14.06 -2.82 -7.36
CA LYS A 195 -14.84 -2.93 -8.61
C LYS A 195 -16.07 -2.03 -8.60
N LYS A 196 -16.66 -1.82 -7.43
CA LYS A 196 -17.85 -1.00 -7.21
C LYS A 196 -17.77 -0.25 -5.90
N GLY A 197 -18.51 0.84 -5.82
CA GLY A 197 -18.61 1.70 -4.65
C GLY A 197 -17.72 2.94 -4.76
N THR A 198 -17.59 3.63 -3.63
CA THR A 198 -16.88 4.90 -3.50
C THR A 198 -16.01 4.80 -2.26
N ILE A 199 -14.79 5.32 -2.33
CA ILE A 199 -13.86 5.38 -1.19
C ILE A 199 -13.66 6.80 -0.70
N LYS A 200 -13.45 6.93 0.60
CA LYS A 200 -12.76 8.08 1.17
C LYS A 200 -11.26 7.89 0.96
N SER A 201 -10.61 8.91 0.44
CA SER A 201 -9.17 8.97 0.27
C SER A 201 -8.59 10.28 0.78
N HIS A 202 -7.27 10.38 0.82
CA HIS A 202 -6.60 11.66 0.90
C HIS A 202 -5.44 11.78 -0.08
N VAL A 203 -5.03 13.03 -0.32
CA VAL A 203 -3.80 13.40 -0.98
C VAL A 203 -3.13 14.47 -0.13
N MET A 204 -1.86 14.28 0.22
CA MET A 204 -1.05 15.31 0.83
C MET A 204 -0.87 16.49 -0.15
N PRO A 205 -1.17 17.74 0.25
CA PRO A 205 -0.65 18.92 -0.44
C PRO A 205 0.88 19.03 -0.28
N GLY A 206 1.45 20.10 -0.85
CA GLY A 206 2.81 20.51 -0.54
C GLY A 206 3.07 20.58 0.97
N PHE A 207 4.33 20.42 1.38
CA PHE A 207 4.68 20.26 2.79
C PHE A 207 4.12 21.37 3.69
N PRO A 208 3.68 21.03 4.93
CA PRO A 208 3.15 22.02 5.85
C PRO A 208 4.25 22.97 6.32
N SER A 209 3.90 24.23 6.60
CA SER A 209 4.85 25.23 7.10
C SER A 209 5.18 25.11 8.59
N CYS A 210 4.52 24.20 9.31
CA CYS A 210 4.70 23.93 10.72
C CYS A 210 4.62 22.42 10.97
N ASP A 211 5.12 21.99 12.13
CA ASP A 211 5.04 20.58 12.50
C ASP A 211 3.58 20.13 12.64
N VAL A 212 3.27 18.94 12.13
CA VAL A 212 1.92 18.38 12.13
C VAL A 212 1.92 17.03 12.83
N PHE A 213 0.90 16.76 13.64
CA PHE A 213 0.83 15.54 14.45
C PHE A 213 -0.56 14.91 14.43
N GLY A 214 -0.62 13.58 14.43
CA GLY A 214 -1.87 12.83 14.63
C GLY A 214 -2.62 12.52 13.34
N LYS A 215 -3.86 12.06 13.49
CA LYS A 215 -4.65 11.44 12.39
C LYS A 215 -5.59 12.41 11.66
N ASP A 216 -6.05 13.46 12.35
CA ASP A 216 -7.00 14.44 11.82
C ASP A 216 -6.31 15.79 11.61
N ILE A 217 -5.27 15.79 10.76
CA ILE A 217 -4.48 16.99 10.48
C ILE A 217 -5.20 17.82 9.40
N PRO A 218 -5.53 19.10 9.64
CA PRO A 218 -6.22 19.98 8.68
C PRO A 218 -5.49 20.18 7.34
N TRP A 219 -4.22 19.80 7.27
CA TRP A 219 -3.37 19.88 6.09
C TRP A 219 -3.78 18.89 5.00
N LEU A 220 -4.18 17.67 5.36
CA LEU A 220 -4.54 16.65 4.37
C LEU A 220 -5.81 17.05 3.61
N LYS A 221 -5.83 16.81 2.29
CA LYS A 221 -7.02 17.01 1.46
C LYS A 221 -7.72 15.68 1.23
N PHE A 222 -8.98 15.62 1.63
CA PHE A 222 -9.78 14.40 1.55
C PHE A 222 -10.71 14.44 0.35
N TYR A 223 -10.88 13.29 -0.30
CA TYR A 223 -11.72 13.13 -1.49
C TYR A 223 -12.63 11.92 -1.33
N GLN A 224 -13.70 11.91 -2.14
CA GLN A 224 -14.47 10.70 -2.42
C GLN A 224 -14.17 10.28 -3.85
N VAL A 225 -13.72 9.04 -4.04
CA VAL A 225 -13.32 8.52 -5.35
C VAL A 225 -14.17 7.31 -5.68
N GLU A 226 -14.81 7.33 -6.85
CA GLU A 226 -15.63 6.22 -7.32
C GLU A 226 -14.76 5.10 -7.91
N ALA A 227 -15.18 3.86 -7.73
CA ALA A 227 -14.65 2.71 -8.45
C ALA A 227 -14.80 2.84 -9.99
N PRO A 228 -13.98 2.14 -10.80
CA PRO A 228 -12.93 1.22 -10.38
C PRO A 228 -11.63 1.93 -9.96
N VAL A 229 -10.97 1.40 -8.92
CA VAL A 229 -9.61 1.80 -8.52
C VAL A 229 -8.76 0.57 -8.22
N THR A 230 -7.49 0.62 -8.59
CA THR A 230 -6.47 -0.41 -8.30
C THR A 230 -5.62 0.06 -7.13
N CYS A 231 -5.56 -0.75 -6.08
CA CYS A 231 -4.93 -0.44 -4.80
C CYS A 231 -3.69 -1.30 -4.60
N TYR A 232 -2.58 -0.67 -4.22
CA TYR A 232 -1.34 -1.34 -3.80
C TYR A 232 -1.31 -1.36 -2.29
N SER A 233 -1.26 -2.55 -1.72
CA SER A 233 -1.56 -2.74 -0.30
C SER A 233 -0.46 -3.51 0.40
N VAL A 234 -0.05 -2.98 1.55
CA VAL A 234 0.83 -3.64 2.51
C VAL A 234 0.17 -3.66 3.87
N LEU A 235 0.22 -4.80 4.53
CA LEU A 235 -0.27 -4.92 5.90
C LEU A 235 0.53 -5.94 6.71
N MET A 236 0.58 -5.71 8.01
CA MET A 236 1.20 -6.58 9.00
C MET A 236 0.33 -6.63 10.24
N ASN A 237 0.07 -7.82 10.76
CA ASN A 237 -0.90 -7.98 11.85
C ASN A 237 -0.50 -7.26 13.14
N ARG A 238 0.81 -7.20 13.44
CA ARG A 238 1.39 -6.60 14.64
C ARG A 238 2.86 -6.25 14.43
N ASP A 239 3.38 -5.32 15.23
CA ASP A 239 4.82 -5.00 15.34
C ASP A 239 5.35 -5.64 16.63
N LEU A 240 5.95 -6.83 16.52
CA LEU A 240 6.47 -7.55 17.70
C LEU A 240 7.81 -7.01 18.20
N HIS A 241 8.52 -6.23 17.38
CA HIS A 241 9.87 -5.79 17.66
C HIS A 241 9.94 -4.31 18.09
N ASN A 242 8.78 -3.62 18.13
CA ASN A 242 8.68 -2.19 18.42
C ASN A 242 9.55 -1.36 17.46
N ASP A 243 9.49 -1.75 16.18
CA ASP A 243 10.15 -1.10 15.06
C ASP A 243 9.44 0.19 14.61
N GLU A 244 8.34 0.53 15.28
CA GLU A 244 7.41 1.61 14.90
C GLU A 244 6.94 1.42 13.45
N ALA A 245 6.62 0.16 13.14
CA ALA A 245 6.27 -0.24 11.79
C ALA A 245 4.88 0.28 11.39
N ARG A 246 4.73 0.69 10.13
CA ARG A 246 3.42 1.03 9.57
C ARG A 246 2.63 -0.26 9.29
N LEU A 247 1.68 -0.59 10.16
CA LEU A 247 0.94 -1.86 10.10
C LEU A 247 -0.01 -1.98 8.90
N GLU A 248 -0.49 -0.87 8.37
CA GLU A 248 -1.34 -0.83 7.17
C GLU A 248 -1.00 0.41 6.36
N HIS A 249 -0.75 0.23 5.07
CA HIS A 249 -0.61 1.34 4.15
C HIS A 249 -1.09 0.92 2.75
N THR A 250 -2.03 1.70 2.20
CA THR A 250 -2.60 1.41 0.89
C THR A 250 -2.74 2.70 0.10
N HIS A 251 -2.07 2.77 -1.04
CA HIS A 251 -2.33 3.80 -2.04
C HIS A 251 -3.05 3.18 -3.24
N PHE A 252 -3.67 4.03 -4.06
CA PHE A 252 -4.43 3.58 -5.22
C PHE A 252 -4.25 4.48 -6.43
N VAL A 253 -4.55 3.91 -7.59
CA VAL A 253 -4.67 4.60 -8.88
C VAL A 253 -6.01 4.26 -9.52
N SER A 254 -6.65 5.23 -10.15
CA SER A 254 -7.79 5.01 -11.05
C SER A 254 -7.33 5.13 -12.51
N GLU A 255 -8.16 4.74 -13.48
CA GLU A 255 -7.93 5.11 -14.89
C GLU A 255 -8.19 6.61 -15.15
N ARG A 256 -8.99 7.24 -14.28
CA ARG A 256 -9.27 8.68 -14.29
C ARG A 256 -8.10 9.46 -13.66
N ASN A 257 -8.37 10.71 -13.30
CA ASN A 257 -7.40 11.58 -12.65
C ASN A 257 -7.23 11.31 -11.13
N ASP A 258 -7.95 10.33 -10.58
CA ASP A 258 -7.94 10.06 -9.14
C ASP A 258 -6.82 9.09 -8.76
N ALA A 259 -6.10 9.42 -7.69
CA ALA A 259 -5.12 8.55 -7.03
C ALA A 259 -4.86 9.06 -5.60
N GLY A 260 -4.11 8.31 -4.79
CA GLY A 260 -3.66 8.75 -3.48
C GLY A 260 -3.83 7.69 -2.40
N HIS A 261 -4.06 8.13 -1.17
CA HIS A 261 -4.11 7.26 0.00
C HIS A 261 -5.53 6.77 0.30
N TYR A 262 -5.71 5.45 0.43
CA TYR A 262 -6.99 4.83 0.78
C TYR A 262 -7.29 4.92 2.29
N HIS A 263 -8.52 5.27 2.66
CA HIS A 263 -9.01 5.16 4.05
C HIS A 263 -10.02 4.02 4.23
N TYR A 264 -11.15 4.10 3.53
CA TYR A 264 -12.27 3.15 3.62
C TYR A 264 -13.29 3.42 2.52
N ASP A 265 -14.17 2.44 2.23
CA ASP A 265 -15.36 2.69 1.43
C ASP A 265 -16.41 3.52 2.20
N VAL A 266 -17.15 4.34 1.46
CA VAL A 266 -18.28 5.15 1.96
C VAL A 266 -19.63 4.68 1.42
N THR A 267 -19.64 3.62 0.61
CA THR A 267 -20.86 2.98 0.08
C THR A 267 -20.90 1.48 0.43
N PRO A 268 -20.96 1.15 1.74
CA PRO A 268 -20.82 -0.22 2.25
C PRO A 268 -21.77 -1.21 1.59
N ASP A 269 -23.00 -0.79 1.30
CA ASP A 269 -24.04 -1.67 0.74
C ASP A 269 -23.76 -2.11 -0.70
N THR A 270 -22.84 -1.45 -1.39
CA THR A 270 -22.56 -1.67 -2.83
C THR A 270 -21.10 -1.98 -3.14
N VAL A 271 -20.21 -1.87 -2.16
CA VAL A 271 -18.77 -2.06 -2.35
C VAL A 271 -18.45 -3.50 -2.74
N GLU A 272 -17.54 -3.67 -3.70
CA GLU A 272 -17.04 -4.96 -4.17
C GLU A 272 -15.51 -4.90 -4.27
N TYR A 273 -14.83 -5.74 -3.50
CA TYR A 273 -13.37 -5.86 -3.48
C TYR A 273 -12.93 -7.17 -4.14
N ASP A 274 -11.84 -7.12 -4.88
CA ASP A 274 -11.21 -8.26 -5.56
C ASP A 274 -9.70 -8.19 -5.39
N ALA A 275 -9.10 -9.08 -4.62
CA ALA A 275 -7.74 -8.94 -4.13
C ALA A 275 -6.90 -10.19 -4.38
N TYR A 276 -5.62 -9.97 -4.69
CA TYR A 276 -4.58 -11.00 -4.72
C TYR A 276 -3.47 -10.59 -3.74
N TYR A 277 -3.28 -11.38 -2.69
CA TYR A 277 -2.25 -11.17 -1.68
C TYR A 277 -1.26 -12.32 -1.63
N ALA A 278 0.01 -11.99 -1.45
CA ALA A 278 1.07 -12.93 -1.12
C ALA A 278 1.52 -12.75 0.33
N LEU A 279 1.94 -13.87 0.94
CA LEU A 279 2.62 -13.84 2.23
C LEU A 279 4.03 -13.31 2.07
N ALA A 280 4.42 -12.40 2.95
CA ALA A 280 5.79 -11.90 3.01
C ALA A 280 6.64 -12.81 3.92
N GLN A 281 7.78 -13.28 3.39
CA GLN A 281 8.73 -14.12 4.13
C GLN A 281 9.60 -13.27 5.07
N HIS A 282 9.91 -12.05 4.62
CA HIS A 282 10.82 -11.13 5.31
C HIS A 282 10.15 -9.80 5.64
N PHE A 283 10.61 -9.16 6.71
CA PHE A 283 10.32 -7.76 7.03
C PHE A 283 11.65 -7.02 7.11
N TYR A 284 11.75 -5.92 6.36
CA TYR A 284 12.93 -5.07 6.28
C TYR A 284 12.58 -3.69 6.81
N ARG A 285 13.07 -3.35 8.00
CA ARG A 285 12.98 -2.00 8.55
C ARG A 285 14.23 -1.21 8.19
N LEU A 286 14.10 -0.21 7.31
CA LEU A 286 15.22 0.57 6.79
C LEU A 286 15.09 2.04 7.20
N ASP A 287 16.20 2.61 7.68
CA ASP A 287 16.34 4.01 8.08
C ASP A 287 15.13 4.54 8.88
N LYS A 288 14.82 3.85 9.99
CA LYS A 288 13.68 4.19 10.85
C LYS A 288 13.71 5.67 11.21
N ALA A 289 12.66 6.39 10.82
CA ALA A 289 12.49 7.80 11.16
C ALA A 289 12.49 7.98 12.68
N LYS A 290 13.23 8.98 13.15
CA LYS A 290 13.34 9.30 14.58
C LYS A 290 12.61 10.60 14.85
N LYS A 291 11.84 10.62 15.93
CA LYS A 291 11.33 11.87 16.48
C LYS A 291 12.51 12.78 16.82
N PRO A 292 12.61 14.00 16.26
CA PRO A 292 13.66 14.94 16.63
C PRO A 292 13.66 15.20 18.14
N ALA A 293 14.85 15.37 18.72
CA ALA A 293 14.96 15.85 20.10
C ALA A 293 14.47 17.30 20.13
N LEU A 294 13.55 17.59 21.07
CA LEU A 294 13.04 18.92 21.36
C LEU A 294 14.10 19.77 22.07
#